data_AF-A0AAW3K534-F1
#
_entry.id   AF-A0AAW3K534-F1
#
_cell.length_a   1.000
_cell.length_b   1.000
_cell.length_c   1.000
_cell.angle_alpha   90.00
_cell.angle_beta   90.00
_cell.angle_gamma   90.00
#
_symmetry.space_group_name_H-M   'P 1'
#
loop_
_entity.id
_entity.type
_entity.pdbx_description
1 polymer ?
#
loop_
_entity_poly.entity_id
_entity_poly.type
_entity_poly.pdbx_seq_one_letter_code
_entity_poly.pdbx_strand_id
1 'polypeptide(L)'
;MNDIEFLYQSLNERRRPEDIAEIIRKIVGSNFNSHERQILEKAAQFALVRRSIAYTSMSEDFRSVVGAQKQVNTANTLFHFQATAELDYCKTENIQSLLQHIESVLFKKIQHNDFAKDRLNKNERDNLQLQLSKRQYNKRWRLAKRIEKKQQTIQKEQQKLEYEKIAKHGFAHNIGHESFTQDINTACFIAYYTARCNLRSVFTNASQEQPFDEICEMLLNRCKKSQTTNWWAIAQLYITPEVLKKLSEIQKGNLLGKWTSVLENIADFLQELWRSNNIDRQTMIVKKGNDSSTWNHAAGAWNKARDQWMQLIYAIGLEAILDDICFGKVLRLMAADVAAWHFKSGGQLDPNTLVWSQLPLPWEVLQGQVVCTKSKVINQCLAVNLDPEKSGWIAPKLHGIVQFKPTPELVHGVAVSNPFLASILKRNKFFSCK
;
A
#
# COMPACT_ATOMS: atom_id res chain seq x y z
N MET A 1 22.17 14.48 -9.09
CA MET A 1 21.71 13.41 -8.17
C MET A 1 22.44 12.14 -8.58
N ASN A 2 23.06 11.41 -7.64
CA ASN A 2 23.79 10.17 -7.94
C ASN A 2 22.80 9.06 -8.37
N ASP A 3 23.19 8.13 -9.24
CA ASP A 3 22.32 7.05 -9.72
C ASP A 3 21.79 6.17 -8.56
N ILE A 4 22.58 5.97 -7.50
CA ILE A 4 22.13 5.24 -6.30
C ILE A 4 21.04 6.00 -5.52
N GLU A 5 21.08 7.34 -5.53
CA GLU A 5 20.07 8.18 -4.92
C GLU A 5 18.75 8.07 -5.69
N PHE A 6 18.82 7.95 -7.02
CA PHE A 6 17.66 7.68 -7.85
C PHE A 6 17.03 6.31 -7.51
N LEU A 7 17.86 5.27 -7.33
CA LEU A 7 17.36 3.97 -6.89
C LEU A 7 16.66 4.06 -5.52
N TYR A 8 17.21 4.83 -4.58
CA TYR A 8 16.58 5.03 -3.27
C TYR A 8 15.23 5.76 -3.37
N GLN A 9 15.15 6.83 -4.16
CA GLN A 9 13.90 7.57 -4.37
C GLN A 9 12.82 6.68 -5.00
N SER A 10 13.23 5.78 -5.89
CA SER A 10 12.30 4.87 -6.58
C SER A 10 11.50 3.96 -5.62
N LEU A 11 11.96 3.75 -4.38
CA LEU A 11 11.24 2.96 -3.37
C LEU A 11 9.89 3.59 -2.96
N ASN A 12 9.75 4.90 -3.17
CA ASN A 12 8.53 5.66 -2.92
C ASN A 12 7.75 5.98 -4.19
N GLU A 13 8.17 5.43 -5.33
CA GLU A 13 7.61 5.68 -6.65
C GLU A 13 7.12 4.35 -7.28
N ARG A 14 6.50 4.48 -8.45
CA ARG A 14 5.99 3.39 -9.28
C ARG A 14 6.72 3.33 -10.62
N ARG A 15 8.03 3.55 -10.57
CA ARG A 15 8.92 3.44 -11.73
C ARG A 15 8.80 2.07 -12.37
N ARG A 16 8.96 2.04 -13.69
CA ARG A 16 8.94 0.79 -14.44
C ARG A 16 10.22 -0.01 -14.12
N PRO A 17 10.13 -1.34 -13.98
CA PRO A 17 11.29 -2.21 -13.81
C PRO A 17 12.37 -2.00 -14.88
N GLU A 18 11.97 -1.68 -16.11
CA GLU A 18 12.89 -1.44 -17.23
C GLU A 18 13.74 -0.19 -17.05
N ASP A 19 13.16 0.88 -16.48
CA ASP A 19 13.88 2.12 -16.19
C ASP A 19 14.87 1.90 -15.03
N ILE A 20 14.46 1.11 -14.01
CA ILE A 20 15.35 0.71 -12.91
C ILE A 20 16.48 -0.21 -13.40
N ALA A 21 16.19 -1.15 -14.31
CA ALA A 21 17.19 -2.03 -14.91
C ALA A 21 18.27 -1.22 -15.66
N GLU A 22 17.89 -0.16 -16.37
CA GLU A 22 18.84 0.71 -17.05
C GLU A 22 19.77 1.45 -16.08
N ILE A 23 19.26 1.87 -14.92
CA ILE A 23 20.05 2.54 -13.89
C ILE A 23 21.00 1.55 -13.22
N ILE A 24 20.52 0.35 -12.88
CA ILE A 24 21.36 -0.73 -12.36
C ILE A 24 22.49 -1.07 -13.33
N ARG A 25 22.19 -1.12 -14.63
CA ARG A 25 23.19 -1.35 -15.69
C ARG A 25 24.30 -0.30 -15.67
N LYS A 26 23.97 0.98 -15.44
CA LYS A 26 24.94 2.07 -15.34
C LYS A 26 25.77 1.98 -14.05
N ILE A 27 25.13 1.76 -12.90
CA ILE A 27 25.80 1.70 -11.59
C ILE A 27 26.80 0.55 -11.52
N VAL A 28 26.39 -0.65 -11.93
CA VAL A 28 27.24 -1.84 -11.80
C VAL A 28 28.22 -1.93 -12.98
N GLY A 29 27.85 -1.43 -14.16
CA GLY A 29 28.76 -1.19 -15.27
C GLY A 29 29.50 -2.45 -15.76
N SER A 30 30.83 -2.44 -15.63
CA SER A 30 31.73 -3.53 -16.03
C SER A 30 31.76 -4.71 -15.05
N ASN A 31 31.17 -4.58 -13.85
CA ASN A 31 31.16 -5.64 -12.84
C ASN A 31 30.11 -6.73 -13.10
N PHE A 32 29.36 -6.63 -14.20
CA PHE A 32 28.52 -7.70 -14.71
C PHE A 32 29.32 -8.65 -15.59
N ASN A 33 29.15 -9.95 -15.39
CA ASN A 33 29.57 -10.92 -16.38
C ASN A 33 28.66 -10.90 -17.62
N SER A 34 29.10 -11.53 -18.71
CA SER A 34 28.38 -11.51 -19.99
C SER A 34 26.94 -12.01 -19.88
N HIS A 35 26.69 -13.03 -19.05
CA HIS A 35 25.37 -13.61 -18.86
C HIS A 35 24.44 -12.69 -18.05
N GLU A 36 24.92 -12.12 -16.95
CA GLU A 36 24.18 -11.13 -16.15
C GLU A 36 23.81 -9.91 -17.00
N ARG A 37 24.76 -9.43 -17.81
CA ARG A 37 24.54 -8.30 -18.71
C ARG A 37 23.46 -8.61 -19.73
N GLN A 38 23.46 -9.82 -20.31
CA GLN A 38 22.40 -10.26 -21.23
C GLN A 38 21.02 -10.31 -20.56
N ILE A 39 20.93 -10.87 -19.34
CA ILE A 39 19.67 -10.95 -18.59
C ILE A 39 19.12 -9.55 -18.31
N LEU A 40 19.95 -8.64 -17.80
CA LEU A 40 19.53 -7.27 -17.47
C LEU A 40 19.14 -6.46 -18.73
N GLU A 41 19.86 -6.66 -19.82
CA GLU A 41 19.64 -5.96 -21.08
C GLU A 41 18.25 -6.28 -21.69
N LYS A 42 17.70 -7.49 -21.44
CA LYS A 42 16.33 -7.85 -21.84
C LYS A 42 15.30 -6.86 -21.34
N ALA A 43 15.47 -6.32 -20.13
CA ALA A 43 14.61 -5.28 -19.57
C ALA A 43 15.09 -3.88 -19.94
N ALA A 44 16.39 -3.59 -19.78
CA ALA A 44 16.94 -2.24 -19.95
C ALA A 44 16.72 -1.68 -21.37
N GLN A 45 16.69 -2.53 -22.42
CA GLN A 45 16.39 -2.10 -23.78
C GLN A 45 15.00 -1.45 -23.94
N PHE A 46 14.04 -1.76 -23.05
CA PHE A 46 12.69 -1.20 -23.07
C PHE A 46 12.52 0.05 -22.20
N ALA A 47 13.60 0.52 -21.55
CA ALA A 47 13.62 1.74 -20.76
C ALA A 47 13.24 2.96 -21.61
N LEU A 48 12.51 3.91 -21.02
CA LEU A 48 12.01 5.09 -21.71
C LEU A 48 13.15 5.96 -22.24
N VAL A 49 14.25 6.08 -21.48
CA VAL A 49 15.43 6.86 -21.87
C VAL A 49 16.10 6.36 -23.16
N ARG A 50 15.86 5.11 -23.54
CA ARG A 50 16.41 4.50 -24.76
C ARG A 50 15.47 4.57 -25.96
N ARG A 51 14.22 5.00 -25.78
CA ARG A 51 13.25 5.11 -26.86
C ARG A 51 13.34 6.48 -27.52
N SER A 52 13.17 6.53 -28.84
CA SER A 52 13.10 7.80 -29.59
C SER A 52 11.93 8.67 -29.15
N ILE A 53 10.85 8.06 -28.66
CA ILE A 53 9.70 8.75 -28.08
C ILE A 53 9.30 8.06 -26.77
N ALA A 54 9.49 8.76 -25.66
CA ALA A 54 9.25 8.26 -24.31
C ALA A 54 7.77 8.42 -23.89
N TYR A 55 6.87 7.60 -24.48
CA TYR A 55 5.47 7.52 -24.02
C TYR A 55 5.26 6.35 -23.05
N THR A 56 4.52 6.64 -21.98
CA THR A 56 3.95 5.65 -21.05
C THR A 56 2.58 6.13 -20.57
N SER A 57 1.62 5.21 -20.48
CA SER A 57 0.31 5.44 -19.86
C SER A 57 0.33 5.15 -18.35
N MET A 58 1.43 4.59 -17.85
CA MET A 58 1.61 4.20 -16.46
C MET A 58 1.93 5.41 -15.59
N SER A 59 1.33 5.47 -14.40
CA SER A 59 1.67 6.48 -13.40
C SER A 59 2.97 6.08 -12.73
N GLU A 60 3.96 6.97 -12.74
CA GLU A 60 5.25 6.77 -12.08
C GLU A 60 5.21 7.13 -10.60
N ASP A 61 4.16 7.81 -10.13
CA ASP A 61 3.99 8.17 -8.73
C ASP A 61 2.83 7.41 -8.08
N PHE A 62 2.94 7.21 -6.77
CA PHE A 62 1.78 6.95 -5.93
C PHE A 62 0.92 8.21 -5.80
N ARG A 63 -0.33 8.05 -5.37
CA ARG A 63 -1.17 9.23 -5.09
C ARG A 63 -0.53 10.07 -3.99
N SER A 64 -0.56 11.39 -4.15
CA SER A 64 -0.18 12.33 -3.11
C SER A 64 -1.38 12.65 -2.22
N VAL A 65 -1.13 12.80 -0.92
CA VAL A 65 -2.16 13.26 0.02
C VAL A 65 -2.37 14.76 -0.20
N VAL A 66 -3.62 15.15 -0.46
CA VAL A 66 -3.96 16.57 -0.57
C VAL A 66 -3.99 17.17 0.83
N GLY A 67 -3.00 18.01 1.15
CA GLY A 67 -2.88 18.68 2.45
C GLY A 67 -3.94 19.76 2.72
N ALA A 68 -3.79 20.45 3.86
CA ALA A 68 -4.70 21.50 4.34
C ALA A 68 -4.35 22.92 3.85
N GLN A 69 -3.46 23.06 2.86
CA GLN A 69 -2.92 24.35 2.37
C GLN A 69 -3.97 25.44 2.22
N LYS A 70 -5.08 25.15 1.52
CA LYS A 70 -6.14 26.15 1.26
C LYS A 70 -6.80 26.63 2.55
N GLN A 71 -7.05 25.71 3.48
CA GLN A 71 -7.66 26.01 4.77
C GLN A 71 -6.69 26.79 5.67
N VAL A 72 -5.42 26.41 5.69
CA VAL A 72 -4.37 27.10 6.47
C VAL A 72 -4.16 28.52 5.94
N ASN A 73 -4.03 28.71 4.63
CA ASN A 73 -3.90 30.05 4.04
C ASN A 73 -5.10 30.94 4.39
N THR A 74 -6.31 30.38 4.33
CA THR A 74 -7.51 31.11 4.76
C THR A 74 -7.47 31.44 6.25
N ALA A 75 -6.92 30.56 7.09
CA ALA A 75 -6.78 30.81 8.52
C ALA A 75 -5.78 31.94 8.77
N ASN A 76 -4.60 31.90 8.16
CA ASN A 76 -3.60 32.95 8.27
C ASN A 76 -4.17 34.32 7.92
N THR A 77 -4.97 34.41 6.84
CA THR A 77 -5.66 35.66 6.48
C THR A 77 -6.74 36.06 7.50
N LEU A 78 -7.60 35.13 7.94
CA LEU A 78 -8.74 35.49 8.79
C LEU A 78 -8.36 35.77 10.24
N PHE A 79 -7.32 35.14 10.74
CA PHE A 79 -6.83 35.27 12.11
C PHE A 79 -5.61 36.19 12.21
N HIS A 80 -5.08 36.68 11.08
CA HIS A 80 -3.86 37.49 11.01
C HIS A 80 -2.62 36.79 11.61
N PHE A 81 -2.55 35.47 11.46
CA PHE A 81 -1.37 34.72 11.85
C PHE A 81 -0.23 34.96 10.87
N GLN A 82 1.00 35.06 11.39
CA GLN A 82 2.18 35.04 10.55
C GLN A 82 2.33 33.67 9.90
N ALA A 83 2.57 33.65 8.58
CA ALA A 83 2.82 32.41 7.88
C ALA A 83 4.10 31.78 8.42
N THR A 84 3.98 30.58 9.00
CA THR A 84 5.13 29.81 9.45
C THR A 84 5.77 29.15 8.23
N ALA A 85 7.05 29.46 7.97
CA ALA A 85 7.76 28.98 6.77
C ALA A 85 7.93 27.45 6.72
N GLU A 86 7.78 26.75 7.85
CA GLU A 86 8.05 25.31 8.01
C GLU A 86 6.78 24.44 8.09
N LEU A 87 5.59 25.01 7.84
CA LEU A 87 4.33 24.29 7.95
C LEU A 87 4.14 23.28 6.80
N ASP A 88 4.43 22.01 7.07
CA ASP A 88 3.98 20.91 6.20
C ASP A 88 2.47 20.68 6.35
N TYR A 89 1.72 21.02 5.30
CA TYR A 89 0.26 20.93 5.24
C TYR A 89 -0.30 19.51 5.18
N CYS A 90 0.57 18.51 5.04
CA CYS A 90 0.21 17.11 5.05
C CYS A 90 0.49 16.46 6.42
N LYS A 91 1.25 17.10 7.33
CA LYS A 91 1.50 16.57 8.67
C LYS A 91 0.36 16.89 9.64
N THR A 92 -0.15 15.87 10.30
CA THR A 92 -1.27 15.97 11.23
C THR A 92 -0.91 16.75 12.49
N GLU A 93 0.34 16.67 12.94
CA GLU A 93 0.89 17.34 14.12
C GLU A 93 0.94 18.85 13.88
N ASN A 94 1.41 19.24 12.69
CA ASN A 94 1.45 20.64 12.27
C ASN A 94 0.04 21.28 12.22
N ILE A 95 -0.94 20.54 11.69
CA ILE A 95 -2.33 20.99 11.67
C ILE A 95 -2.89 21.05 13.10
N GLN A 96 -2.51 20.12 13.97
CA GLN A 96 -2.91 20.11 15.38
C GLN A 96 -2.41 21.36 16.11
N SER A 97 -1.14 21.73 15.93
CA SER A 97 -0.56 22.94 16.52
C SER A 97 -1.28 24.20 16.06
N LEU A 98 -1.65 24.28 14.78
CA LEU A 98 -2.47 25.38 14.26
C LEU A 98 -3.86 25.41 14.92
N LEU A 99 -4.50 24.25 15.09
CA LEU A 99 -5.80 24.15 15.74
C LEU A 99 -5.75 24.58 17.21
N GLN A 100 -4.69 24.21 17.93
CA GLN A 100 -4.45 24.67 19.30
C GLN A 100 -4.26 26.19 19.36
N HIS A 101 -3.54 26.76 18.39
CA HIS A 101 -3.41 28.22 18.28
C HIS A 101 -4.77 28.89 17.99
N ILE A 102 -5.56 28.33 17.08
CA ILE A 102 -6.93 28.81 16.80
C ILE A 102 -7.81 28.70 18.05
N GLU A 103 -7.73 27.61 18.80
CA GLU A 103 -8.46 27.42 20.06
C GLU A 103 -8.11 28.52 21.07
N SER A 104 -6.82 28.84 21.23
CA SER A 104 -6.38 29.90 22.16
C SER A 104 -6.93 31.29 21.82
N VAL A 105 -7.17 31.58 20.54
CA VAL A 105 -7.66 32.89 20.09
C VAL A 105 -9.19 32.93 19.96
N LEU A 106 -9.82 31.81 19.60
CA LEU A 106 -11.25 31.74 19.31
C LEU A 106 -12.07 31.15 20.46
N PHE A 107 -11.41 30.54 21.45
CA PHE A 107 -12.01 29.75 22.53
C PHE A 107 -12.94 28.64 22.02
N LYS A 108 -12.68 28.15 20.79
CA LYS A 108 -13.36 26.98 20.26
C LYS A 108 -12.58 25.74 20.70
N LYS A 109 -13.15 24.97 21.63
CA LYS A 109 -12.59 23.69 22.03
C LYS A 109 -12.45 22.74 20.83
N ILE A 110 -11.30 22.10 20.70
CA ILE A 110 -11.07 21.07 19.66
C ILE A 110 -12.03 19.89 19.93
N GLN A 111 -12.54 19.25 18.87
CA GLN A 111 -13.55 18.19 18.91
C GLN A 111 -14.98 18.64 19.29
N HIS A 112 -15.16 19.82 19.87
CA HIS A 112 -16.46 20.44 20.11
C HIS A 112 -16.94 21.17 18.85
N ASN A 113 -17.74 20.48 18.04
CA ASN A 113 -18.10 20.85 16.67
C ASN A 113 -19.61 21.01 16.42
N ASP A 114 -20.44 21.06 17.47
CA ASP A 114 -21.84 21.45 17.38
C ASP A 114 -21.96 22.98 17.25
N PHE A 115 -22.44 23.45 16.11
CA PHE A 115 -22.50 24.88 15.84
C PHE A 115 -23.53 25.62 16.73
N ALA A 116 -24.55 24.94 17.22
CA ALA A 116 -25.55 25.52 18.09
C ALA A 116 -25.08 25.53 19.55
N LYS A 117 -24.48 24.43 20.01
CA LYS A 117 -24.14 24.22 21.42
C LYS A 117 -22.72 24.67 21.80
N ASP A 118 -21.74 24.49 20.92
CA ASP A 118 -20.33 24.65 21.26
C ASP A 118 -19.74 26.02 20.87
N ARG A 119 -20.55 26.91 20.29
CA ARG A 119 -20.11 28.26 19.94
C ARG A 119 -20.48 29.23 21.05
N LEU A 120 -19.65 30.25 21.22
CA LEU A 120 -19.95 31.33 22.16
C LEU A 120 -21.16 32.15 21.68
N ASN A 121 -22.09 32.42 22.60
CA ASN A 121 -23.20 33.34 22.43
C ASN A 121 -22.70 34.81 22.52
N LYS A 122 -23.60 35.80 22.55
CA LYS A 122 -23.20 37.22 22.61
C LYS A 122 -22.49 37.53 23.94
N ASN A 123 -23.15 37.22 25.05
CA ASN A 123 -22.67 37.52 26.40
C ASN A 123 -21.33 36.82 26.68
N GLU A 124 -21.18 35.57 26.24
CA GLU A 124 -19.93 34.82 26.40
C GLU A 124 -18.76 35.44 25.64
N ARG A 125 -19.00 35.97 24.42
CA ARG A 125 -17.96 36.70 23.67
C ARG A 125 -17.60 38.03 24.32
N ASP A 126 -18.60 38.74 24.84
CA ASP A 126 -18.41 40.03 25.51
C ASP A 126 -17.61 39.83 26.81
N ASN A 127 -17.92 38.78 27.59
CA ASN A 127 -17.18 38.39 28.79
C ASN A 127 -15.72 38.01 28.52
N LEU A 128 -15.46 37.36 27.37
CA LEU A 128 -14.11 37.01 26.92
C LEU A 128 -13.41 38.16 26.16
N GLN A 129 -14.04 39.34 26.11
CA GLN A 129 -13.53 40.53 25.43
C GLN A 129 -13.15 40.31 23.96
N LEU A 130 -13.83 39.38 23.28
CA LEU A 130 -13.60 39.08 21.88
C LEU A 130 -14.16 40.20 21.00
N GLN A 131 -13.29 41.08 20.50
CA GLN A 131 -13.62 42.19 19.60
C GLN A 131 -13.95 41.71 18.17
N LEU A 132 -14.95 40.82 18.03
CA LEU A 132 -15.38 40.25 16.75
C LEU A 132 -16.88 40.38 16.56
N SER A 133 -17.29 40.82 15.38
CA SER A 133 -18.70 40.75 15.00
C SER A 133 -19.17 39.28 14.99
N LYS A 134 -20.47 39.06 15.25
CA LYS A 134 -21.11 37.73 15.17
C LYS A 134 -20.78 37.01 13.85
N ARG A 135 -20.74 37.75 12.74
CA ARG A 135 -20.42 37.20 11.40
C ARG A 135 -18.97 36.74 11.30
N GLN A 136 -18.01 37.56 11.76
CA GLN A 136 -16.58 37.21 11.76
C GLN A 136 -16.30 36.00 12.66
N TYR A 137 -16.86 36.00 13.88
CA TYR A 137 -16.74 34.87 14.81
C TYR A 137 -17.26 33.57 14.19
N ASN A 138 -18.50 33.57 13.66
CA ASN A 138 -19.08 32.39 13.02
C ASN A 138 -18.26 31.92 11.80
N LYS A 139 -17.69 32.84 11.01
CA LYS A 139 -16.84 32.48 9.86
C LYS A 139 -15.56 31.77 10.31
N ARG A 140 -14.88 32.31 11.34
CA ARG A 140 -13.67 31.72 11.94
C ARG A 140 -13.96 30.37 12.58
N TRP A 141 -15.05 30.25 13.32
CA TRP A 141 -15.48 29.00 13.95
C TRP A 141 -15.73 27.90 12.91
N ARG A 142 -16.45 28.22 11.82
CA ARG A 142 -16.68 27.24 10.73
C ARG A 142 -15.40 26.86 10.00
N LEU A 143 -14.43 27.77 9.90
CA LEU A 143 -13.13 27.44 9.34
C LEU A 143 -12.37 26.47 10.25
N ALA A 144 -12.32 26.70 11.56
CA ALA A 144 -11.70 25.80 12.53
C ALA A 144 -12.28 24.38 12.45
N LYS A 145 -13.61 24.24 12.47
CA LYS A 145 -14.29 22.95 12.26
C LYS A 145 -13.91 22.28 10.93
N ARG A 146 -13.75 23.05 9.85
CA ARG A 146 -13.33 22.51 8.54
C ARG A 146 -11.87 22.06 8.54
N ILE A 147 -11.00 22.74 9.29
CA ILE A 147 -9.59 22.34 9.46
C ILE A 147 -9.52 21.03 10.24
N GLU A 148 -10.26 20.90 11.35
CA GLU A 148 -10.37 19.63 12.11
C GLU A 148 -10.83 18.47 11.23
N LYS A 149 -11.93 18.65 10.48
CA LYS A 149 -12.40 17.63 9.52
C LYS A 149 -11.34 17.30 8.46
N LYS A 150 -10.59 18.31 8.00
CA LYS A 150 -9.54 18.11 6.99
C LYS A 150 -8.35 17.34 7.57
N GLN A 151 -7.96 17.60 8.82
CA GLN A 151 -6.92 16.85 9.54
C GLN A 151 -7.29 15.36 9.62
N GLN A 152 -8.51 15.04 10.06
CA GLN A 152 -9.01 13.65 10.09
C GLN A 152 -8.99 12.99 8.71
N THR A 153 -9.33 13.75 7.67
CA THR A 153 -9.27 13.25 6.28
C THR A 153 -7.83 12.98 5.86
N ILE A 154 -6.88 13.85 6.19
CA ILE A 154 -5.46 13.68 5.88
C ILE A 154 -4.92 12.43 6.57
N GLN A 155 -5.22 12.24 7.86
CA GLN A 155 -4.82 11.06 8.62
C GLN A 155 -5.31 9.77 7.96
N LYS A 156 -6.60 9.71 7.56
CA LYS A 156 -7.15 8.56 6.83
C LYS A 156 -6.46 8.35 5.49
N GLU A 157 -6.22 9.40 4.71
CA GLU A 157 -5.56 9.28 3.41
C GLU A 157 -4.08 8.85 3.52
N GLN A 158 -3.38 9.26 4.58
CA GLN A 158 -2.03 8.77 4.92
C GLN A 158 -2.05 7.28 5.25
N GLN A 159 -2.96 6.83 6.11
CA GLN A 159 -3.13 5.41 6.43
C GLN A 159 -3.43 4.59 5.16
N LYS A 160 -4.33 5.07 4.29
CA LYS A 160 -4.62 4.40 3.02
C LYS A 160 -3.39 4.31 2.10
N LEU A 161 -2.56 5.36 2.07
CA LEU A 161 -1.34 5.38 1.26
C LEU A 161 -0.31 4.38 1.82
N GLU A 162 -0.16 4.33 3.15
CA GLU A 162 0.69 3.35 3.82
C GLU A 162 0.26 1.92 3.48
N TYR A 163 -1.04 1.60 3.57
CA TYR A 163 -1.55 0.29 3.20
C TYR A 163 -1.41 -0.02 1.71
N GLU A 164 -1.55 0.97 0.81
CA GLU A 164 -1.28 0.76 -0.61
C GLU A 164 0.19 0.35 -0.86
N LYS A 165 1.14 1.01 -0.18
CA LYS A 165 2.58 0.68 -0.27
C LYS A 165 2.88 -0.69 0.33
N ILE A 166 2.39 -0.96 1.54
CA ILE A 166 2.53 -2.28 2.19
C ILE A 166 1.99 -3.39 1.30
N ALA A 167 0.77 -3.22 0.76
CA ALA A 167 0.14 -4.20 -0.13
C ALA A 167 0.98 -4.54 -1.37
N LYS A 168 1.79 -3.59 -1.84
CA LYS A 168 2.62 -3.74 -3.02
C LYS A 168 3.98 -4.32 -2.68
N HIS A 169 4.76 -3.62 -1.86
CA HIS A 169 6.19 -3.89 -1.67
C HIS A 169 6.61 -4.01 -0.19
N GLY A 170 5.64 -4.22 0.71
CA GLY A 170 5.93 -4.38 2.14
C GLY A 170 6.57 -3.12 2.75
N PHE A 171 7.69 -3.26 3.45
CA PHE A 171 8.35 -2.15 4.13
C PHE A 171 9.48 -1.49 3.31
N ALA A 172 9.53 -1.67 1.99
CA ALA A 172 10.60 -1.08 1.18
C ALA A 172 10.71 0.45 1.34
N HIS A 173 9.58 1.17 1.47
CA HIS A 173 9.56 2.62 1.67
C HIS A 173 10.03 3.08 3.06
N ASN A 174 10.16 2.16 4.01
CA ASN A 174 10.63 2.44 5.38
C ASN A 174 12.12 2.10 5.55
N ILE A 175 12.80 1.63 4.51
CA ILE A 175 14.25 1.40 4.54
C ILE A 175 14.92 2.77 4.56
N GLY A 176 15.75 3.03 5.58
CA GLY A 176 16.51 4.26 5.67
C GLY A 176 17.62 4.33 4.61
N HIS A 177 17.96 5.55 4.20
CA HIS A 177 18.98 5.82 3.18
C HIS A 177 20.31 5.12 3.45
N GLU A 178 20.81 5.20 4.68
CA GLU A 178 22.06 4.56 5.10
C GLU A 178 22.02 3.04 4.89
N SER A 179 20.95 2.38 5.37
CA SER A 179 20.78 0.93 5.21
C SER A 179 20.65 0.51 3.75
N PHE A 180 20.04 1.36 2.91
CA PHE A 180 19.87 1.09 1.48
C PHE A 180 21.19 1.21 0.72
N THR A 181 21.96 2.26 0.99
CA THR A 181 23.17 2.60 0.25
C THR A 181 24.42 1.83 0.71
N GLN A 182 24.34 1.11 1.83
CA GLN A 182 25.43 0.33 2.40
C GLN A 182 26.06 -0.69 1.44
N ASP A 183 25.25 -1.33 0.59
CA ASP A 183 25.71 -2.36 -0.36
C ASP A 183 24.99 -2.23 -1.71
N ILE A 184 25.75 -2.09 -2.78
CA ILE A 184 25.21 -1.82 -4.13
C ILE A 184 24.35 -2.98 -4.64
N ASN A 185 24.75 -4.24 -4.41
CA ASN A 185 23.97 -5.39 -4.87
C ASN A 185 22.61 -5.44 -4.16
N THR A 186 22.60 -5.13 -2.86
CA THR A 186 21.39 -4.99 -2.04
C THR A 186 20.50 -3.86 -2.58
N ALA A 187 21.05 -2.68 -2.82
CA ALA A 187 20.32 -1.54 -3.40
C ALA A 187 19.67 -1.89 -4.75
N CYS A 188 20.43 -2.54 -5.64
CA CYS A 188 19.95 -2.96 -6.95
C CYS A 188 18.80 -3.98 -6.84
N PHE A 189 18.94 -5.01 -5.99
CA PHE A 189 17.89 -5.99 -5.78
C PHE A 189 16.61 -5.34 -5.22
N ILE A 190 16.74 -4.54 -4.17
CA ILE A 190 15.61 -3.90 -3.49
C ILE A 190 14.87 -2.97 -4.46
N ALA A 191 15.57 -2.11 -5.19
CA ALA A 191 14.94 -1.18 -6.12
C ALA A 191 14.22 -1.91 -7.26
N TYR A 192 14.86 -2.91 -7.88
CA TYR A 192 14.26 -3.66 -8.98
C TYR A 192 13.04 -4.49 -8.54
N TYR A 193 13.16 -5.23 -7.43
CA TYR A 193 12.06 -6.02 -6.90
C TYR A 193 10.87 -5.13 -6.48
N THR A 194 11.14 -3.97 -5.89
CA THR A 194 10.12 -2.96 -5.56
C THR A 194 9.39 -2.47 -6.81
N ALA A 195 10.13 -2.14 -7.87
CA ALA A 195 9.54 -1.73 -9.15
C ALA A 195 8.63 -2.81 -9.76
N ARG A 196 9.06 -4.08 -9.71
CA ARG A 196 8.23 -5.24 -10.14
C ARG A 196 6.95 -5.36 -9.34
N CYS A 197 7.04 -5.20 -8.01
CA CYS A 197 5.87 -5.23 -7.13
C CYS A 197 4.88 -4.08 -7.40
N ASN A 198 5.39 -2.93 -7.86
CA ASN A 198 4.61 -1.70 -8.04
C ASN A 198 3.83 -1.63 -9.35
N LEU A 199 4.03 -2.60 -10.25
CA LEU A 199 3.26 -2.74 -11.46
C LEU A 199 1.75 -2.80 -11.17
N ARG A 200 0.96 -2.23 -12.10
CA ARG A 200 -0.50 -2.33 -12.04
C ARG A 200 -0.89 -3.70 -12.56
N SER A 201 -1.85 -4.30 -11.87
CA SER A 201 -2.44 -5.57 -12.28
C SER A 201 -3.23 -5.39 -13.58
N VAL A 202 -3.04 -6.31 -14.51
CA VAL A 202 -3.86 -6.42 -15.71
C VAL A 202 -5.17 -7.10 -15.32
N PHE A 203 -6.30 -6.60 -15.83
CA PHE A 203 -7.57 -7.29 -15.74
C PHE A 203 -7.53 -8.48 -16.69
N THR A 204 -7.58 -9.66 -16.10
CA THR A 204 -7.49 -10.93 -16.82
C THR A 204 -8.38 -11.94 -16.12
N ASN A 205 -8.86 -12.92 -16.89
CA ASN A 205 -9.52 -14.10 -16.38
C ASN A 205 -8.55 -15.23 -16.01
N ALA A 206 -7.24 -14.99 -16.16
CA ALA A 206 -6.16 -15.90 -15.78
C ALA A 206 -5.49 -15.47 -14.45
N SER A 207 -4.46 -16.22 -14.04
CA SER A 207 -3.66 -15.88 -12.86
C SER A 207 -2.89 -14.57 -13.04
N GLN A 208 -2.79 -13.79 -11.97
CA GLN A 208 -1.94 -12.60 -11.91
C GLN A 208 -0.46 -12.98 -11.98
N GLU A 209 0.35 -12.15 -12.62
CA GLU A 209 1.79 -12.38 -12.74
C GLU A 209 2.52 -12.19 -11.40
N GLN A 210 3.51 -13.04 -11.14
CA GLN A 210 4.36 -12.92 -9.96
C GLN A 210 5.43 -11.84 -10.17
N PRO A 211 5.81 -11.10 -9.11
CA PRO A 211 6.80 -10.02 -9.23
C PRO A 211 8.24 -10.53 -9.37
N PHE A 212 8.56 -11.71 -8.82
CA PHE A 212 9.93 -12.24 -8.79
C PHE A 212 10.29 -12.92 -10.13
N ASP A 213 11.07 -12.23 -10.95
CA ASP A 213 11.48 -12.68 -12.28
C ASP A 213 12.96 -13.13 -12.33
N GLU A 214 13.42 -13.55 -13.51
CA GLU A 214 14.83 -13.94 -13.77
C GLU A 214 15.85 -12.83 -13.44
N ILE A 215 15.49 -11.54 -13.51
CA ILE A 215 16.37 -10.44 -13.13
C ILE A 215 16.43 -10.32 -11.60
N CYS A 216 15.31 -10.47 -10.90
CA CYS A 216 15.28 -10.57 -9.43
C CYS A 216 16.18 -11.72 -8.95
N GLU A 217 16.08 -12.89 -9.59
CA GLU A 217 16.91 -14.04 -9.28
C GLU A 217 18.40 -13.74 -9.48
N MET A 218 18.76 -13.17 -10.63
CA MET A 218 20.15 -12.79 -10.95
C MET A 218 20.71 -11.80 -9.92
N LEU A 219 19.96 -10.76 -9.56
CA LEU A 219 20.36 -9.77 -8.55
C LEU A 219 20.45 -10.37 -7.13
N LEU A 220 19.51 -11.25 -6.75
CA LEU A 220 19.55 -11.94 -5.47
C LEU A 220 20.75 -12.89 -5.38
N ASN A 221 21.09 -13.58 -6.47
CA ASN A 221 22.27 -14.45 -6.54
C ASN A 221 23.58 -13.66 -6.39
N ARG A 222 23.64 -12.40 -6.83
CA ARG A 222 24.77 -11.50 -6.51
C ARG A 222 24.84 -11.18 -5.03
N CYS A 223 23.69 -10.89 -4.40
CA CYS A 223 23.62 -10.68 -2.95
C CYS A 223 24.11 -11.92 -2.19
N LYS A 224 23.71 -13.13 -2.59
CA LYS A 224 24.19 -14.39 -1.97
C LYS A 224 25.71 -14.56 -2.00
N LYS A 225 26.39 -14.02 -3.01
CA LYS A 225 27.85 -14.10 -3.18
C LYS A 225 28.60 -12.98 -2.46
N SER A 226 27.92 -11.89 -2.11
CA SER A 226 28.53 -10.73 -1.45
C SER A 226 28.51 -10.90 0.08
N GLN A 227 29.66 -10.66 0.71
CA GLN A 227 29.78 -10.69 2.17
C GLN A 227 29.17 -9.46 2.84
N THR A 228 29.05 -8.34 2.11
CA THR A 228 28.53 -7.05 2.61
C THR A 228 27.02 -6.91 2.43
N THR A 229 26.33 -7.95 1.95
CA THR A 229 24.89 -7.89 1.71
C THR A 229 24.12 -7.56 2.98
N ASN A 230 23.29 -6.52 2.89
CA ASN A 230 22.40 -6.14 3.97
C ASN A 230 21.11 -6.97 3.92
N TRP A 231 21.17 -8.18 4.48
CA TRP A 231 20.03 -9.11 4.55
C TRP A 231 18.85 -8.54 5.34
N TRP A 232 19.12 -7.67 6.31
CA TRP A 232 18.08 -7.00 7.09
C TRP A 232 17.22 -6.08 6.23
N ALA A 233 17.84 -5.33 5.31
CA ALA A 233 17.14 -4.47 4.35
C ALA A 233 16.32 -5.33 3.35
N ILE A 234 16.89 -6.41 2.82
CA ILE A 234 16.18 -7.33 1.92
C ILE A 234 14.95 -7.94 2.60
N ALA A 235 15.07 -8.33 3.86
CA ALA A 235 13.98 -8.91 4.64
C ALA A 235 12.82 -7.94 4.93
N GLN A 236 12.98 -6.63 4.71
CA GLN A 236 11.86 -5.69 4.85
C GLN A 236 10.78 -5.87 3.77
N LEU A 237 11.11 -6.47 2.63
CA LEU A 237 10.21 -6.59 1.48
C LEU A 237 10.13 -8.01 0.89
N TYR A 238 11.20 -8.80 1.01
CA TYR A 238 11.29 -10.15 0.46
C TYR A 238 11.68 -11.15 1.55
N ILE A 239 10.67 -11.76 2.17
CA ILE A 239 10.83 -12.68 3.29
C ILE A 239 10.60 -14.10 2.77
N THR A 240 11.70 -14.76 2.42
CA THR A 240 11.71 -16.16 2.01
C THR A 240 12.54 -16.98 3.00
N PRO A 241 12.37 -18.31 3.04
CA PRO A 241 13.18 -19.17 3.90
C PRO A 241 14.70 -18.96 3.71
N GLU A 242 15.15 -18.71 2.48
CA GLU A 242 16.58 -18.44 2.20
C GLU A 242 17.07 -17.10 2.77
N VAL A 243 16.26 -16.05 2.75
CA VAL A 243 16.60 -14.74 3.33
C VAL A 243 16.54 -14.79 4.84
N LEU A 244 15.50 -15.42 5.40
CA LEU A 244 15.33 -15.56 6.84
C LEU A 244 16.45 -16.35 7.50
N LYS A 245 17.03 -17.35 6.81
CA LYS A 245 18.22 -18.08 7.27
C LYS A 245 19.46 -17.19 7.46
N LYS A 246 19.48 -15.97 6.89
CA LYS A 246 20.59 -15.01 7.01
C LYS A 246 20.39 -14.01 8.16
N LEU A 247 19.23 -14.01 8.81
CA LEU A 247 18.92 -13.11 9.92
C LEU A 247 19.22 -13.77 11.27
N SER A 248 19.57 -12.96 12.25
CA SER A 248 19.61 -13.38 13.65
C SER A 248 18.20 -13.61 14.20
N GLU A 249 18.08 -14.39 15.28
CA GLU A 249 16.79 -14.60 15.95
C GLU A 249 16.17 -13.29 16.46
N ILE A 250 16.99 -12.34 16.93
CA ILE A 250 16.54 -11.00 17.34
C ILE A 250 15.92 -10.27 16.14
N GLN A 251 16.56 -10.32 14.97
CA GLN A 251 16.02 -9.71 13.75
C GLN A 251 14.69 -10.36 13.32
N LYS A 252 14.59 -11.69 13.37
CA LYS A 252 13.34 -12.41 13.06
C LYS A 252 12.23 -12.01 14.03
N GLY A 253 12.51 -11.96 15.33
CA GLY A 253 11.56 -11.51 16.37
C GLY A 253 11.10 -10.07 16.14
N ASN A 254 12.01 -9.15 15.82
CA ASN A 254 11.68 -7.76 15.50
C ASN A 254 10.78 -7.64 14.26
N LEU A 255 11.06 -8.42 13.20
CA LEU A 255 10.20 -8.47 12.01
C LEU A 255 8.82 -9.04 12.32
N LEU A 256 8.75 -10.11 13.13
CA LEU A 256 7.49 -10.71 13.54
C LEU A 256 6.63 -9.71 14.31
N GLY A 257 7.21 -9.00 15.29
CA GLY A 257 6.54 -7.94 16.03
C GLY A 257 6.03 -6.83 15.10
N LYS A 258 6.88 -6.35 14.19
CA LYS A 258 6.53 -5.29 13.23
C LYS A 258 5.37 -5.70 12.31
N TRP A 259 5.38 -6.91 11.75
CA TRP A 259 4.28 -7.42 10.93
C TRP A 259 3.00 -7.66 11.72
N THR A 260 3.12 -8.11 12.98
CA THR A 260 1.98 -8.30 13.88
C THR A 260 1.30 -6.96 14.19
N SER A 261 2.06 -5.93 14.57
CA SER A 261 1.49 -4.59 14.80
C SER A 261 0.85 -4.00 13.54
N VAL A 262 1.39 -4.28 12.35
CA VAL A 262 0.74 -3.88 11.09
C VAL A 262 -0.58 -4.63 10.87
N LEU A 263 -0.64 -5.93 11.16
CA LEU A 263 -1.87 -6.71 11.09
C LEU A 263 -2.94 -6.16 12.04
N GLU A 264 -2.58 -5.84 13.28
CA GLU A 264 -3.49 -5.22 14.26
C GLU A 264 -4.07 -3.91 13.75
N ASN A 265 -3.22 -3.00 13.26
CA ASN A 265 -3.67 -1.72 12.70
C ASN A 265 -4.58 -1.91 11.47
N ILE A 266 -4.26 -2.86 10.58
CA ILE A 266 -5.10 -3.17 9.41
C ILE A 266 -6.42 -3.82 9.84
N ALA A 267 -6.44 -4.64 10.89
CA ALA A 267 -7.66 -5.26 11.42
C ALA A 267 -8.68 -4.21 11.84
N ASP A 268 -8.26 -3.22 12.63
CA ASP A 268 -9.13 -2.13 13.08
C ASP A 268 -9.69 -1.34 11.90
N PHE A 269 -8.83 -1.02 10.93
CA PHE A 269 -9.24 -0.28 9.74
C PHE A 269 -10.21 -1.09 8.86
N LEU A 270 -9.95 -2.39 8.66
CA LEU A 270 -10.86 -3.28 7.93
C LEU A 270 -12.21 -3.42 8.62
N GLN A 271 -12.24 -3.48 9.95
CA GLN A 271 -13.49 -3.52 10.70
C GLN A 271 -14.30 -2.23 10.51
N GLU A 272 -13.66 -1.05 10.56
CA GLU A 272 -14.32 0.23 10.25
C GLU A 272 -14.90 0.21 8.83
N LEU A 273 -14.09 -0.19 7.84
CA LEU A 273 -14.52 -0.24 6.44
C LEU A 273 -15.65 -1.24 6.22
N TRP A 274 -15.60 -2.41 6.87
CA TRP A 274 -16.64 -3.42 6.77
C TRP A 274 -17.98 -2.89 7.30
N ARG A 275 -17.97 -2.17 8.43
CA ARG A 275 -19.18 -1.56 9.01
C ARG A 275 -19.70 -0.39 8.17
N SER A 276 -18.81 0.36 7.52
CA SER A 276 -19.18 1.52 6.70
C SER A 276 -19.57 1.18 5.26
N ASN A 277 -19.35 -0.06 4.82
CA ASN A 277 -19.64 -0.50 3.46
C ASN A 277 -20.63 -1.67 3.47
N ASN A 278 -21.66 -1.61 2.61
CA ASN A 278 -22.56 -2.74 2.40
C ASN A 278 -21.91 -3.77 1.45
N ILE A 279 -20.86 -4.45 1.92
CA ILE A 279 -20.15 -5.48 1.15
C ILE A 279 -20.90 -6.80 1.28
N ASP A 280 -21.19 -7.41 0.13
CA ASP A 280 -21.75 -8.75 0.08
C ASP A 280 -20.64 -9.78 0.29
N ARG A 281 -20.63 -10.38 1.48
CA ARG A 281 -19.63 -11.36 1.90
C ARG A 281 -19.58 -12.60 1.00
N GLN A 282 -20.73 -13.03 0.47
CA GLN A 282 -20.84 -14.29 -0.26
C GLN A 282 -20.32 -14.17 -1.69
N THR A 283 -20.41 -12.98 -2.28
CA THR A 283 -20.02 -12.76 -3.67
C THR A 283 -18.73 -11.95 -3.81
N MET A 284 -18.46 -11.05 -2.87
CA MET A 284 -17.38 -10.06 -2.95
C MET A 284 -17.40 -9.26 -4.27
N ILE A 285 -18.57 -9.08 -4.88
CA ILE A 285 -18.74 -8.29 -6.10
C ILE A 285 -19.06 -6.84 -5.72
N VAL A 286 -18.38 -5.88 -6.36
CA VAL A 286 -18.62 -4.45 -6.15
C VAL A 286 -20.07 -4.08 -6.48
N LYS A 287 -20.71 -3.37 -5.55
CA LYS A 287 -22.03 -2.73 -5.73
C LYS A 287 -21.91 -1.22 -5.65
N LYS A 288 -22.92 -0.52 -6.17
CA LYS A 288 -23.01 0.95 -6.09
C LYS A 288 -22.91 1.39 -4.62
N GLY A 289 -21.99 2.32 -4.35
CA GLY A 289 -21.75 2.86 -3.00
C GLY A 289 -20.65 2.14 -2.20
N ASN A 290 -20.09 1.03 -2.70
CA ASN A 290 -18.90 0.45 -2.08
C ASN A 290 -17.65 1.29 -2.37
N ASP A 291 -16.84 1.55 -1.34
CA ASP A 291 -15.47 2.07 -1.47
C ASP A 291 -14.50 0.90 -1.75
N SER A 292 -14.61 0.35 -2.97
CA SER A 292 -13.80 -0.78 -3.41
C SER A 292 -12.30 -0.45 -3.50
N SER A 293 -11.96 0.81 -3.71
CA SER A 293 -10.56 1.26 -3.77
C SER A 293 -9.90 1.17 -2.39
N THR A 294 -10.52 1.76 -1.36
CA THR A 294 -9.98 1.70 0.00
C THR A 294 -9.99 0.27 0.53
N TRP A 295 -11.08 -0.48 0.31
CA TRP A 295 -11.17 -1.89 0.71
C TRP A 295 -10.06 -2.73 0.08
N ASN A 296 -9.84 -2.63 -1.24
CA ASN A 296 -8.85 -3.46 -1.93
C ASN A 296 -7.41 -3.15 -1.54
N HIS A 297 -7.10 -1.90 -1.17
CA HIS A 297 -5.80 -1.54 -0.60
C HIS A 297 -5.60 -2.19 0.76
N ALA A 298 -6.57 -2.06 1.68
CA ALA A 298 -6.50 -2.65 3.01
C ALA A 298 -6.46 -4.20 2.96
N ALA A 299 -7.30 -4.83 2.14
CA ALA A 299 -7.30 -6.27 1.92
C ALA A 299 -5.96 -6.75 1.31
N GLY A 300 -5.39 -5.97 0.39
CA GLY A 300 -4.06 -6.23 -0.16
C GLY A 300 -2.96 -6.17 0.91
N ALA A 301 -3.00 -5.15 1.76
CA ALA A 301 -2.04 -4.97 2.84
C ALA A 301 -2.15 -6.09 3.87
N TRP A 302 -3.37 -6.48 4.24
CA TRP A 302 -3.64 -7.63 5.10
C TRP A 302 -3.00 -8.89 4.55
N ASN A 303 -3.32 -9.24 3.30
CA ASN A 303 -2.82 -10.48 2.72
C ASN A 303 -1.30 -10.47 2.59
N LYS A 304 -0.69 -9.34 2.23
CA LYS A 304 0.78 -9.21 2.20
C LYS A 304 1.35 -9.39 3.60
N ALA A 305 0.87 -8.62 4.59
CA ALA A 305 1.36 -8.70 5.97
C ALA A 305 1.18 -10.11 6.57
N ARG A 306 0.03 -10.73 6.33
CA ARG A 306 -0.25 -12.11 6.73
C ARG A 306 0.71 -13.10 6.07
N ASP A 307 0.92 -12.99 4.76
CA ASP A 307 1.83 -13.90 4.05
C ASP A 307 3.26 -13.77 4.62
N GLN A 308 3.72 -12.55 4.94
CA GLN A 308 5.01 -12.32 5.59
C GLN A 308 5.06 -12.83 7.04
N TRP A 309 3.99 -12.65 7.81
CA TRP A 309 3.86 -13.16 9.17
C TRP A 309 3.92 -14.70 9.19
N MET A 310 3.23 -15.36 8.24
CA MET A 310 3.30 -16.82 8.08
C MET A 310 4.71 -17.29 7.73
N GLN A 311 5.42 -16.63 6.81
CA GLN A 311 6.81 -16.97 6.51
C GLN A 311 7.70 -16.92 7.76
N LEU A 312 7.50 -15.92 8.63
CA LEU A 312 8.26 -15.76 9.86
C LEU A 312 7.96 -16.85 10.87
N ILE A 313 6.69 -17.13 11.19
CA ILE A 313 6.35 -18.17 12.18
C ILE A 313 6.85 -19.54 11.74
N TYR A 314 6.80 -19.86 10.44
CA TYR A 314 7.34 -21.11 9.91
C TYR A 314 8.88 -21.16 10.02
N ALA A 315 9.56 -20.04 9.77
CA ALA A 315 11.02 -19.99 9.82
C ALA A 315 11.61 -20.06 11.24
N ILE A 316 10.81 -19.73 12.26
CA ILE A 316 11.20 -19.79 13.68
C ILE A 316 10.59 -20.99 14.43
N GLY A 317 9.84 -21.86 13.74
CA GLY A 317 9.25 -23.07 14.33
C GLY A 317 8.04 -22.82 15.24
N LEU A 318 7.27 -21.77 14.97
CA LEU A 318 6.06 -21.39 15.72
C LEU A 318 4.76 -21.71 14.97
N GLU A 319 4.76 -22.66 14.05
CA GLU A 319 3.57 -23.07 13.29
C GLU A 319 2.42 -23.56 14.18
N ALA A 320 2.71 -24.06 15.38
CA ALA A 320 1.71 -24.50 16.35
C ALA A 320 0.76 -23.36 16.79
N ILE A 321 1.17 -22.10 16.69
CA ILE A 321 0.30 -20.94 16.97
C ILE A 321 -0.93 -20.93 16.07
N LEU A 322 -0.85 -21.52 14.86
CA LEU A 322 -2.00 -21.60 13.95
C LEU A 322 -3.13 -22.49 14.50
N ASP A 323 -2.83 -23.38 15.44
CA ASP A 323 -3.87 -24.20 16.08
C ASP A 323 -4.73 -23.35 17.02
N ASP A 324 -4.20 -22.24 17.55
CA ASP A 324 -4.91 -21.29 18.40
C ASP A 324 -5.50 -20.12 17.59
N ILE A 325 -4.70 -19.53 16.69
CA ILE A 325 -5.03 -18.29 15.98
C ILE A 325 -4.70 -18.42 14.49
N CYS A 326 -5.70 -18.82 13.69
CA CYS A 326 -5.65 -18.85 12.23
C CYS A 326 -6.66 -17.86 11.63
N PHE A 327 -6.29 -16.57 11.60
CA PHE A 327 -7.18 -15.47 11.19
C PHE A 327 -7.51 -15.43 9.69
N GLY A 328 -6.87 -16.20 8.83
CA GLY A 328 -7.24 -16.30 7.41
C GLY A 328 -6.98 -15.03 6.56
N LYS A 329 -7.37 -15.07 5.29
CA LYS A 329 -7.14 -14.01 4.29
C LYS A 329 -8.28 -13.01 4.26
N VAL A 330 -8.07 -11.83 3.67
CA VAL A 330 -9.14 -10.86 3.35
C VAL A 330 -9.30 -10.77 1.84
N LEU A 331 -10.50 -10.99 1.32
CA LEU A 331 -10.71 -10.93 -0.12
C LEU A 331 -10.88 -9.52 -0.64
N ARG A 332 -10.36 -9.29 -1.84
CA ARG A 332 -10.62 -8.07 -2.60
C ARG A 332 -12.00 -8.14 -3.22
N LEU A 333 -12.63 -6.99 -3.35
CA LEU A 333 -13.83 -6.83 -4.14
C LEU A 333 -13.50 -6.94 -5.63
N MET A 334 -14.25 -7.81 -6.32
CA MET A 334 -14.18 -8.00 -7.76
C MET A 334 -15.10 -7.01 -8.47
N ALA A 335 -14.60 -6.38 -9.54
CA ALA A 335 -15.41 -5.49 -10.36
C ALA A 335 -16.55 -6.28 -11.03
N ALA A 336 -17.75 -5.70 -11.05
CA ALA A 336 -18.96 -6.40 -11.49
C ALA A 336 -18.93 -6.81 -12.98
N ASP A 337 -18.28 -5.99 -13.81
CA ASP A 337 -18.03 -6.26 -15.23
C ASP A 337 -17.05 -7.43 -15.44
N VAL A 338 -15.98 -7.49 -14.63
CA VAL A 338 -15.04 -8.62 -14.63
C VAL A 338 -15.74 -9.90 -14.16
N ALA A 339 -16.55 -9.81 -13.10
CA ALA A 339 -17.36 -10.94 -12.63
C ALA A 339 -18.30 -11.46 -13.72
N ALA A 340 -19.03 -10.55 -14.39
CA ALA A 340 -19.92 -10.90 -15.49
C ALA A 340 -19.16 -11.54 -16.67
N TRP A 341 -17.95 -11.06 -16.98
CA TRP A 341 -17.11 -11.67 -18.01
C TRP A 341 -16.67 -13.09 -17.65
N HIS A 342 -16.29 -13.34 -16.40
CA HIS A 342 -15.99 -14.68 -15.91
C HIS A 342 -17.17 -15.63 -16.04
N PHE A 343 -18.36 -15.23 -15.60
CA PHE A 343 -19.56 -16.06 -15.73
C PHE A 343 -19.94 -16.31 -17.19
N LYS A 344 -19.86 -15.29 -18.05
CA LYS A 344 -20.17 -15.42 -19.48
C LYS A 344 -19.22 -16.36 -20.22
N SER A 345 -17.98 -16.48 -19.75
CA SER A 345 -17.00 -17.43 -20.29
C SER A 345 -17.08 -18.84 -19.68
N GLY A 346 -18.15 -19.14 -18.92
CA GLY A 346 -18.37 -20.44 -18.28
C GLY A 346 -17.62 -20.63 -16.97
N GLY A 347 -16.97 -19.58 -16.46
CA GLY A 347 -16.31 -19.58 -15.16
C GLY A 347 -17.27 -19.39 -13.99
N GLN A 348 -16.73 -19.53 -12.79
CA GLN A 348 -17.42 -19.30 -11.52
C GLN A 348 -16.59 -18.40 -10.61
N LEU A 349 -17.13 -18.02 -9.45
CA LEU A 349 -16.35 -17.29 -8.44
C LEU A 349 -15.15 -18.12 -8.00
N ASP A 350 -14.05 -17.43 -7.68
CA ASP A 350 -12.87 -18.05 -7.11
C ASP A 350 -13.25 -18.82 -5.82
N PRO A 351 -12.87 -20.10 -5.66
CA PRO A 351 -13.20 -20.90 -4.47
C PRO A 351 -12.77 -20.26 -3.13
N ASN A 352 -11.74 -19.41 -3.14
CA ASN A 352 -11.36 -18.63 -1.95
C ASN A 352 -12.51 -17.75 -1.44
N THR A 353 -13.40 -17.28 -2.32
CA THR A 353 -14.63 -16.53 -1.98
C THR A 353 -15.53 -17.31 -1.05
N LEU A 354 -15.70 -18.60 -1.35
CA LEU A 354 -16.53 -19.47 -0.53
C LEU A 354 -15.87 -19.72 0.83
N VAL A 355 -14.56 -20.03 0.87
CA VAL A 355 -13.83 -20.21 2.14
C VAL A 355 -13.95 -18.96 3.03
N TRP A 356 -13.70 -17.78 2.46
CA TRP A 356 -13.86 -16.49 3.15
C TRP A 356 -15.26 -16.26 3.73
N SER A 357 -16.29 -16.66 2.99
CA SER A 357 -17.68 -16.47 3.40
C SER A 357 -18.07 -17.31 4.62
N GLN A 358 -17.38 -18.44 4.84
CA GLN A 358 -17.70 -19.41 5.89
C GLN A 358 -16.82 -19.29 7.15
N LEU A 359 -15.64 -18.70 7.05
CA LEU A 359 -14.76 -18.50 8.22
C LEU A 359 -15.22 -17.31 9.09
N PRO A 360 -14.76 -17.15 10.33
CA PRO A 360 -14.88 -15.87 11.04
C PRO A 360 -14.12 -14.75 10.31
N LEU A 361 -14.47 -13.48 10.57
CA LEU A 361 -13.75 -12.38 9.93
C LEU A 361 -12.34 -12.27 10.55
N PRO A 362 -11.29 -12.00 9.77
CA PRO A 362 -9.92 -12.07 10.27
C PRO A 362 -9.61 -11.12 11.43
N TRP A 363 -10.22 -9.94 11.43
CA TRP A 363 -10.07 -8.98 12.54
C TRP A 363 -10.76 -9.46 13.82
N GLU A 364 -11.86 -10.21 13.74
CA GLU A 364 -12.52 -10.81 14.92
C GLU A 364 -11.63 -11.89 15.54
N VAL A 365 -10.93 -12.66 14.70
CA VAL A 365 -9.99 -13.68 15.18
C VAL A 365 -8.75 -13.05 15.78
N LEU A 366 -8.12 -12.10 15.08
CA LEU A 366 -6.90 -11.45 15.56
C LEU A 366 -7.14 -10.68 16.87
N GLN A 367 -8.32 -10.05 17.03
CA GLN A 367 -8.72 -9.34 18.25
C GLN A 367 -9.20 -10.29 19.38
N GLY A 368 -9.16 -11.62 19.18
CA GLY A 368 -9.59 -12.61 20.17
C GLY A 368 -11.10 -12.66 20.45
N GLN A 369 -11.92 -12.09 19.56
CA GLN A 369 -13.39 -12.09 19.69
C GLN A 369 -13.99 -13.43 19.28
N VAL A 370 -13.38 -14.12 18.33
CA VAL A 370 -13.82 -15.43 17.82
C VAL A 370 -12.62 -16.35 17.63
N VAL A 371 -12.77 -17.62 18.02
CA VAL A 371 -11.75 -18.64 17.78
C VAL A 371 -11.83 -19.17 16.35
N CYS A 372 -10.69 -19.22 15.67
CA CYS A 372 -10.53 -19.88 14.37
C CYS A 372 -9.21 -20.64 14.34
N THR A 373 -9.28 -21.97 14.32
CA THR A 373 -8.13 -22.86 14.34
C THR A 373 -7.70 -23.26 12.93
N LYS A 374 -6.46 -23.73 12.78
CA LYS A 374 -5.95 -24.32 11.53
C LYS A 374 -6.88 -25.41 10.99
N SER A 375 -7.39 -26.30 11.84
CA SER A 375 -8.31 -27.37 11.44
C SER A 375 -9.62 -26.84 10.85
N LYS A 376 -10.15 -25.74 11.41
CA LYS A 376 -11.36 -25.10 10.88
C LYS A 376 -11.12 -24.56 9.48
N VAL A 377 -9.97 -23.92 9.25
CA VAL A 377 -9.57 -23.42 7.92
C VAL A 377 -9.40 -24.56 6.93
N ILE A 378 -8.71 -25.65 7.31
CA ILE A 378 -8.55 -26.85 6.47
C ILE A 378 -9.91 -27.39 6.03
N ASN A 379 -10.84 -27.58 6.97
CA ASN A 379 -12.16 -28.12 6.67
C ASN A 379 -12.93 -27.26 5.66
N GLN A 380 -12.86 -25.92 5.78
CA GLN A 380 -13.51 -25.02 4.84
C GLN A 380 -12.85 -25.02 3.45
N CYS A 381 -11.52 -25.13 3.38
CA CYS A 381 -10.83 -25.27 2.11
C CYS A 381 -11.21 -26.57 1.39
N LEU A 382 -11.19 -27.70 2.10
CA LEU A 382 -11.52 -29.00 1.54
C LEU A 382 -12.99 -29.08 1.07
N ALA A 383 -13.91 -28.44 1.78
CA ALA A 383 -15.33 -28.38 1.40
C ALA A 383 -15.58 -27.76 0.01
N VAL A 384 -14.62 -27.00 -0.53
CA VAL A 384 -14.71 -26.35 -1.86
C VAL A 384 -13.62 -26.83 -2.82
N ASN A 385 -13.03 -27.99 -2.54
CA ASN A 385 -11.94 -28.59 -3.33
C ASN A 385 -10.70 -27.69 -3.47
N LEU A 386 -10.37 -26.93 -2.42
CA LEU A 386 -9.18 -26.07 -2.37
C LEU A 386 -8.12 -26.69 -1.48
N ASP A 387 -6.89 -26.82 -1.99
CA ASP A 387 -5.72 -27.23 -1.19
C ASP A 387 -5.34 -26.10 -0.22
N PRO A 388 -5.43 -26.29 1.11
CA PRO A 388 -5.23 -25.22 2.08
C PRO A 388 -3.78 -24.72 2.14
N GLU A 389 -2.80 -25.57 1.83
CA GLU A 389 -1.38 -25.18 1.83
C GLU A 389 -1.02 -24.45 0.55
N LYS A 390 -1.31 -25.04 -0.62
CA LYS A 390 -0.97 -24.44 -1.93
C LYS A 390 -1.68 -23.12 -2.16
N SER A 391 -2.91 -22.99 -1.67
CA SER A 391 -3.65 -21.73 -1.74
C SER A 391 -3.11 -20.67 -0.76
N GLY A 392 -2.32 -21.05 0.24
CA GLY A 392 -1.75 -20.15 1.25
C GLY A 392 -2.71 -19.79 2.38
N TRP A 393 -3.70 -20.64 2.68
CA TRP A 393 -4.63 -20.44 3.81
C TRP A 393 -4.03 -20.87 5.15
N ILE A 394 -3.13 -21.85 5.16
CA ILE A 394 -2.46 -22.32 6.38
C ILE A 394 -0.94 -22.34 6.27
N ALA A 395 -0.39 -22.10 5.09
CA ALA A 395 1.04 -22.16 4.84
C ALA A 395 1.52 -20.93 4.05
N PRO A 396 2.82 -20.60 4.10
CA PRO A 396 3.39 -19.55 3.27
C PRO A 396 3.30 -19.93 1.78
N LYS A 397 3.08 -18.93 0.93
CA LYS A 397 3.08 -19.15 -0.52
C LYS A 397 4.50 -19.42 -1.01
N LEU A 398 4.62 -20.40 -1.89
CA LEU A 398 5.86 -20.62 -2.63
C LEU A 398 5.99 -19.58 -3.75
N HIS A 399 7.17 -18.97 -3.84
CA HIS A 399 7.50 -18.04 -4.90
C HIS A 399 8.21 -18.79 -6.03
N GLY A 400 7.68 -18.68 -7.25
CA GLY A 400 8.32 -19.19 -8.45
C GLY A 400 9.10 -18.08 -9.14
N ILE A 401 10.10 -18.47 -9.93
CA ILE A 401 10.79 -17.55 -10.84
C ILE A 401 9.98 -17.51 -12.13
N VAL A 402 9.60 -16.30 -12.56
CA VAL A 402 8.94 -16.10 -13.85
C VAL A 402 9.88 -15.46 -14.87
N GLN A 403 9.60 -15.68 -16.15
CA GLN A 403 10.33 -14.98 -17.21
C GLN A 403 9.98 -13.49 -17.19
N PHE A 404 10.97 -12.65 -17.47
CA PHE A 404 10.75 -11.22 -17.62
C PHE A 404 9.80 -10.95 -18.78
N LYS A 405 8.83 -10.06 -18.55
CA LYS A 405 7.98 -9.48 -19.58
C LYS A 405 7.98 -7.96 -19.45
N PRO A 406 8.06 -7.23 -20.58
CA PRO A 406 7.94 -5.77 -20.57
C PRO A 406 6.64 -5.33 -19.90
N THR A 407 6.70 -4.18 -19.23
CA THR A 407 5.54 -3.58 -18.59
C THR A 407 4.46 -3.31 -19.64
N PRO A 408 3.25 -3.87 -19.51
CA PRO A 408 2.17 -3.58 -20.44
C PRO A 408 1.67 -2.14 -20.23
N GLU A 409 1.23 -1.52 -21.31
CA GLU A 409 0.51 -0.25 -21.23
C GLU A 409 -0.95 -0.51 -20.88
N LEU A 410 -1.51 0.26 -19.95
CA LEU A 410 -2.80 -0.05 -19.35
C LEU A 410 -3.74 1.15 -19.36
N VAL A 411 -4.97 0.89 -19.81
CA VAL A 411 -6.11 1.79 -19.69
C VAL A 411 -7.13 1.14 -18.76
N HIS A 412 -7.20 1.63 -17.52
CA HIS A 412 -8.09 1.09 -16.49
C HIS A 412 -7.99 -0.43 -16.29
N GLY A 413 -6.78 -1.00 -16.39
CA GLY A 413 -6.51 -2.44 -16.21
C GLY A 413 -6.53 -3.24 -17.51
N VAL A 414 -7.02 -2.67 -18.61
CA VAL A 414 -7.00 -3.31 -19.94
C VAL A 414 -5.66 -3.04 -20.62
N ALA A 415 -4.98 -4.10 -21.04
CA ALA A 415 -3.72 -4.02 -21.78
C ALA A 415 -3.96 -3.46 -23.19
N VAL A 416 -3.15 -2.46 -23.57
CA VAL A 416 -3.14 -1.85 -24.90
C VAL A 416 -1.72 -1.97 -25.45
N SER A 417 -1.57 -2.51 -26.65
CA SER A 417 -0.23 -2.79 -27.22
C SER A 417 0.55 -1.53 -27.58
N ASN A 418 -0.13 -0.44 -27.95
CA ASN A 418 0.50 0.81 -28.38
C ASN A 418 0.46 1.87 -27.25
N PRO A 419 1.61 2.36 -26.74
CA PRO A 419 1.66 3.35 -25.66
C PRO A 419 0.98 4.68 -26.00
N PHE A 420 1.11 5.15 -27.25
CA PHE A 420 0.47 6.38 -27.69
C PHE A 420 -1.04 6.23 -27.68
N LEU A 421 -1.57 5.13 -28.22
CA LEU A 421 -3.00 4.82 -28.17
C LEU A 421 -3.49 4.70 -26.72
N ALA A 422 -2.75 4.01 -25.85
CA ALA A 422 -3.09 3.87 -24.43
C ALA A 422 -3.23 5.24 -23.75
N SER A 423 -2.30 6.16 -24.02
CA SER A 423 -2.37 7.52 -23.46
C SER A 423 -3.59 8.31 -23.96
N ILE A 424 -3.93 8.20 -25.25
CA ILE A 424 -5.12 8.84 -25.84
C ILE A 424 -6.40 8.26 -25.23
N LEU A 425 -6.53 6.94 -25.15
CA LEU A 425 -7.71 6.27 -24.61
C LEU A 425 -7.94 6.65 -23.15
N LYS A 426 -6.86 6.65 -22.35
CA LYS A 426 -6.89 7.06 -20.94
C LYS A 426 -7.31 8.53 -20.78
N ARG A 427 -6.76 9.44 -21.59
CA ARG A 427 -7.14 10.88 -21.57
C ARG A 427 -8.61 11.10 -21.89
N ASN A 428 -9.15 10.31 -22.81
CA ASN A 428 -10.56 10.34 -23.19
C ASN A 428 -11.46 9.46 -22.31
N LYS A 429 -10.93 8.93 -21.20
CA LYS A 429 -11.69 8.16 -20.18
C LYS A 429 -12.35 6.88 -20.71
N PHE A 430 -11.85 6.32 -21.81
CA PHE A 430 -12.27 4.99 -22.26
C PHE A 430 -11.99 3.95 -21.17
N PHE A 431 -12.90 2.97 -21.03
CA PHE A 431 -12.86 1.95 -19.96
C PHE A 431 -12.94 2.47 -18.53
N SER A 432 -13.11 3.79 -18.33
CA SER A 432 -13.53 4.31 -17.04
C SER A 432 -15.04 4.09 -16.94
N CYS A 433 -15.53 3.50 -15.85
CA CYS A 433 -16.98 3.29 -15.62
C CYS A 433 -17.73 4.61 -15.32
N LYS A 434 -17.48 5.66 -16.12
CA LYS A 434 -18.10 6.99 -16.02
C LYS A 434 -18.81 7.38 -17.30
#